data_AF-A0A9D7RMY0-F1
#
_entry.id   AF-A0A9D7RMY0-F1
#
_cell.length_a   1.000
_cell.length_b   1.000
_cell.length_c   1.000
_cell.angle_alpha   90.00
_cell.angle_beta   90.00
_cell.angle_gamma   90.00
#
_symmetry.space_group_name_H-M   'P 1'
#
loop_
_entity.id
_entity.type
_entity.pdbx_description
1 polymer ?
#
loop_
_entity_poly.entity_id
_entity_poly.type
_entity_poly.pdbx_seq_one_letter_code
_entity_poly.pdbx_strand_id
1 'polypeptide(L)'
;MTSLVFHHDRLQRGFSIIEIMTTLAISAVLLGVAFPNFAGLQEKQAFNTAHNDLAAAFHFARALAVTERQQTVVCPSTDAQSCNSPAVWDRGWIVFVDRNRNKQRDAEEPLRRVEQRDRKELGIRTSASRPLVVFRPNGGSGGANMSLRLCNDDGEPISALVLNNTGRLRKASSREAAAMASCS
;
A
#
# COMPACT_ATOMS: atom_id res chain seq x y z
N MET A 1 48.35 -17.02 -65.43
CA MET A 1 47.66 -17.48 -64.20
C MET A 1 48.31 -16.75 -63.02
N THR A 2 48.08 -15.44 -62.86
CA THR A 2 47.08 -14.84 -61.95
C THR A 2 47.08 -15.44 -60.55
N SER A 3 47.68 -14.71 -59.61
CA SER A 3 47.12 -14.46 -58.28
C SER A 3 47.81 -13.23 -57.66
N LEU A 4 47.18 -12.07 -57.86
CA LEU A 4 47.44 -10.86 -57.07
C LEU A 4 46.69 -11.04 -55.74
N VAL A 5 47.43 -11.29 -54.67
CA VAL A 5 46.88 -11.38 -53.31
C VAL A 5 46.64 -9.94 -52.82
N PHE A 6 45.39 -9.48 -52.90
CA PHE A 6 44.97 -8.24 -52.25
C PHE A 6 44.92 -8.46 -50.73
N HIS A 7 45.91 -7.93 -50.01
CA HIS A 7 45.81 -7.76 -48.57
C HIS A 7 44.71 -6.73 -48.27
N HIS A 8 43.61 -7.18 -47.67
CA HIS A 8 42.65 -6.30 -47.01
C HIS A 8 43.27 -5.87 -45.69
N ASP A 9 43.93 -4.72 -45.68
CA ASP A 9 44.24 -4.00 -44.44
C ASP A 9 42.89 -3.61 -43.80
N ARG A 10 42.41 -4.43 -42.87
CA ARG A 10 41.38 -3.99 -41.93
C ARG A 10 42.00 -2.87 -41.11
N LEU A 11 41.71 -1.63 -41.48
CA LEU A 11 41.91 -0.48 -40.60
C LEU A 11 41.12 -0.71 -39.31
N GLN A 12 41.76 -1.33 -38.32
CA GLN A 12 41.28 -1.34 -36.95
C GLN A 12 41.34 0.11 -36.47
N ARG A 13 40.21 0.83 -36.61
CA ARG A 13 40.01 2.11 -35.95
C ARG A 13 39.87 1.84 -34.45
N GLY A 14 41.00 1.85 -33.74
CA GLY A 14 41.03 1.85 -32.28
C GLY A 14 40.54 3.20 -31.76
N PHE A 15 39.76 3.18 -30.69
CA PHE A 15 39.38 4.39 -29.96
C PHE A 15 40.63 5.05 -29.36
N SER A 16 40.71 6.37 -29.44
CA SER A 16 41.81 7.10 -28.80
C SER A 16 41.63 7.07 -27.27
N ILE A 17 42.75 7.07 -26.52
CA ILE A 17 42.72 7.15 -25.04
C ILE A 17 41.91 8.37 -24.60
N ILE A 18 42.04 9.50 -25.32
CA ILE A 18 41.29 10.71 -25.00
C ILE A 18 39.78 10.54 -25.20
N GLU A 19 39.37 9.71 -26.16
CA GLU A 19 37.96 9.44 -26.46
C GLU A 19 37.32 8.54 -25.40
N ILE A 20 38.08 7.54 -24.90
CA ILE A 20 37.63 6.71 -23.78
C ILE A 20 37.54 7.56 -22.49
N MET A 21 38.49 8.48 -22.26
CA MET A 21 38.43 9.36 -21.09
C MET A 21 37.26 10.35 -21.14
N THR A 22 36.98 10.95 -22.30
CA THR A 22 35.84 11.88 -22.44
C THR A 22 34.50 11.16 -22.36
N THR A 23 34.37 9.98 -22.97
CA THR A 23 33.13 9.17 -22.87
C THR A 23 32.86 8.70 -21.44
N LEU A 24 33.89 8.29 -20.69
CA LEU A 24 33.77 7.97 -19.26
C LEU A 24 33.39 9.18 -18.42
N ALA A 25 34.01 10.34 -18.67
CA ALA A 25 33.68 11.58 -17.96
C ALA A 25 32.21 12.01 -18.21
N ILE A 26 31.76 11.97 -19.47
CA ILE A 26 30.36 12.26 -19.82
C ILE A 26 29.43 11.23 -19.18
N SER A 27 29.77 9.94 -19.22
CA SER A 27 28.97 8.88 -18.61
C SER A 27 28.84 9.05 -17.09
N ALA A 28 29.91 9.44 -16.40
CA ALA A 28 29.89 9.68 -14.95
C ALA A 28 28.96 10.85 -14.58
N VAL A 29 29.01 11.95 -15.35
CA VAL A 29 28.11 13.09 -15.15
C VAL A 29 26.65 12.68 -15.42
N LEU A 30 26.39 11.94 -16.51
CA LEU A 30 25.04 11.47 -16.84
C LEU A 30 24.48 10.53 -15.77
N LEU A 31 25.28 9.59 -15.24
CA LEU A 31 24.86 8.70 -14.16
C LEU A 31 24.55 9.46 -12.87
N GLY A 32 25.30 10.53 -12.57
CA GLY A 32 25.04 11.39 -11.42
C GLY A 32 23.72 12.16 -11.51
N VAL A 33 23.33 12.59 -12.72
CA VAL A 33 22.07 13.33 -12.95
C VAL A 33 20.88 12.37 -13.16
N ALA A 34 21.13 11.14 -13.61
CA ALA A 34 20.11 10.13 -13.89
C ALA A 34 19.51 9.47 -12.65
N PHE A 35 20.03 9.71 -11.44
CA PHE A 35 19.40 9.29 -10.19
C PHE A 35 18.33 10.32 -9.78
N PRO A 36 17.03 10.09 -10.06
CA PRO A 36 15.98 10.91 -9.46
C PRO A 36 16.02 10.74 -7.93
N ASN A 37 15.37 11.67 -7.22
CA ASN A 37 15.15 11.54 -5.79
C ASN A 37 14.33 10.27 -5.48
N PHE A 38 15.01 9.15 -5.20
CA PHE A 38 14.39 7.84 -4.92
C PHE A 38 13.51 7.87 -3.66
N ALA A 39 13.77 8.79 -2.72
CA ALA A 39 12.99 8.90 -1.48
C ALA A 39 11.51 9.20 -1.76
N GLY A 40 11.22 10.22 -2.59
CA GLY A 40 9.83 10.59 -2.91
C GLY A 40 9.09 9.53 -3.72
N LEU A 41 9.80 8.75 -4.54
CA LEU A 41 9.22 7.60 -5.24
C LEU A 41 8.86 6.49 -4.25
N GLN A 42 9.75 6.21 -3.29
CA GLN A 42 9.56 5.16 -2.29
C GLN A 42 8.39 5.47 -1.34
N GLU A 43 8.28 6.71 -0.86
CA GLU A 43 7.15 7.17 -0.06
C GLU A 43 5.81 7.02 -0.81
N LYS A 44 5.76 7.48 -2.06
CA LYS A 44 4.57 7.36 -2.90
C LYS A 44 4.17 5.90 -3.12
N GLN A 45 5.14 5.02 -3.31
CA GLN A 45 4.90 3.59 -3.46
C GLN A 45 4.38 2.98 -2.16
N ALA A 46 5.00 3.29 -1.01
CA ALA A 46 4.57 2.81 0.30
C ALA A 46 3.12 3.22 0.60
N PHE A 47 2.75 4.45 0.26
CA PHE A 47 1.38 4.96 0.36
C PHE A 47 0.40 4.18 -0.55
N ASN A 48 0.72 4.01 -1.83
CA ASN A 48 -0.14 3.31 -2.77
C ASN A 48 -0.36 1.85 -2.36
N THR A 49 0.70 1.19 -1.90
CA THR A 49 0.64 -0.17 -1.36
C THR A 49 -0.31 -0.22 -0.16
N ALA A 50 -0.13 0.65 0.85
CA ALA A 50 -1.02 0.70 2.02
C ALA A 50 -2.50 0.88 1.66
N HIS A 51 -2.76 1.83 0.74
CA HIS A 51 -4.12 2.11 0.28
C HIS A 51 -4.74 0.89 -0.42
N ASN A 52 -3.98 0.23 -1.29
CA ASN A 52 -4.46 -0.92 -2.05
C ASN A 52 -4.63 -2.16 -1.16
N ASP A 53 -3.75 -2.39 -0.20
CA ASP A 53 -3.84 -3.51 0.73
C ASP A 53 -5.05 -3.37 1.65
N LEU A 54 -5.31 -2.15 2.16
CA LEU A 54 -6.52 -1.85 2.90
C LEU A 54 -7.76 -2.09 2.04
N ALA A 55 -7.79 -1.53 0.83
CA ALA A 55 -8.94 -1.72 -0.07
C ALA A 55 -9.19 -3.19 -0.36
N ALA A 56 -8.13 -3.96 -0.65
CA ALA A 56 -8.19 -5.39 -0.88
C ALA A 56 -8.71 -6.15 0.35
N ALA A 57 -8.25 -5.81 1.56
CA ALA A 57 -8.71 -6.45 2.79
C ALA A 57 -10.20 -6.21 3.07
N PHE A 58 -10.69 -4.99 2.84
CA PHE A 58 -12.12 -4.66 3.00
C PHE A 58 -12.99 -5.32 1.93
N HIS A 59 -12.55 -5.34 0.67
CA HIS A 59 -13.25 -6.04 -0.40
C HIS A 59 -13.30 -7.55 -0.14
N PHE A 60 -12.17 -8.13 0.28
CA PHE A 60 -12.07 -9.53 0.68
C PHE A 60 -13.02 -9.85 1.84
N ALA A 61 -13.00 -9.05 2.91
CA ALA A 61 -13.84 -9.27 4.08
C ALA A 61 -15.34 -9.19 3.74
N ARG A 62 -15.73 -8.23 2.90
CA ARG A 62 -17.11 -8.13 2.40
C ARG A 62 -17.51 -9.36 1.60
N ALA A 63 -16.69 -9.77 0.65
CA ALA A 63 -16.95 -10.95 -0.16
C ALA A 63 -17.08 -12.20 0.72
N LEU A 64 -16.14 -12.37 1.66
CA LEU A 64 -16.12 -13.46 2.63
C LEU A 64 -17.40 -13.52 3.48
N ALA A 65 -17.89 -12.38 3.98
CA ALA A 65 -19.13 -12.33 4.75
C ALA A 65 -20.35 -12.82 3.94
N VAL A 66 -20.40 -12.43 2.65
CA VAL A 66 -21.48 -12.82 1.73
C VAL A 66 -21.39 -14.30 1.37
N THR A 67 -20.18 -14.80 1.05
CA THR A 67 -19.98 -16.18 0.61
C THR A 67 -20.14 -17.18 1.75
N GLU A 68 -19.58 -16.90 2.94
CA GLU A 68 -19.72 -17.78 4.11
C GLU A 68 -21.06 -17.58 4.84
N ARG A 69 -21.84 -16.54 4.48
CA ARG A 69 -23.08 -16.14 5.17
C ARG A 69 -22.89 -15.92 6.68
N GLN A 70 -21.70 -15.46 7.06
CA GLN A 70 -21.33 -15.15 8.45
C GLN A 70 -20.88 -13.70 8.59
N GLN A 71 -20.79 -13.20 9.83
CA GLN A 71 -20.20 -11.89 10.06
C GLN A 71 -18.68 -11.99 9.92
N THR A 72 -18.09 -11.03 9.21
CA THR A 72 -16.65 -10.94 9.02
C THR A 72 -16.17 -9.61 9.56
N VAL A 73 -15.12 -9.64 10.38
CA VAL A 73 -14.57 -8.46 11.04
C VAL A 73 -13.24 -8.09 10.40
N VAL A 74 -13.04 -6.79 10.19
CA VAL A 74 -11.75 -6.18 9.87
C VAL A 74 -11.39 -5.23 11.01
N CYS A 75 -10.27 -5.49 11.66
CA CYS A 75 -9.82 -4.69 12.79
C CYS A 75 -8.30 -4.49 12.75
N PRO A 76 -7.78 -3.39 13.33
CA PRO A 76 -6.34 -3.18 13.43
C PRO A 76 -5.73 -4.25 14.32
N SER A 77 -4.49 -4.63 14.04
CA SER A 77 -3.78 -5.64 14.84
C SER A 77 -2.29 -5.40 14.77
N THR A 78 -1.63 -5.49 15.93
CA THR A 78 -0.17 -5.37 16.06
C THR A 78 0.50 -6.73 16.30
N ASP A 79 -0.26 -7.73 16.74
CA ASP A 79 0.18 -9.09 17.05
C ASP A 79 -0.26 -10.12 15.98
N ALA A 80 -1.01 -9.66 14.97
CA ALA A 80 -1.65 -10.48 13.95
C ALA A 80 -2.59 -11.57 14.48
N GLN A 81 -3.07 -11.45 15.71
CA GLN A 81 -3.94 -12.44 16.34
C GLN A 81 -5.20 -11.81 16.91
N SER A 82 -5.10 -10.62 17.48
CA SER A 82 -6.18 -9.94 18.18
C SER A 82 -6.45 -8.55 17.61
N CYS A 83 -7.66 -8.05 17.83
CA CYS A 83 -8.01 -6.66 17.51
C CYS A 83 -7.36 -5.73 18.52
N ASN A 84 -6.57 -4.77 18.04
CA ASN A 84 -5.87 -3.82 18.90
C ASN A 84 -6.82 -2.75 19.45
N SER A 85 -6.63 -2.40 20.73
CA SER A 85 -7.27 -1.26 21.39
C SER A 85 -6.19 -0.49 22.16
N PRO A 86 -5.87 0.77 21.82
CA PRO A 86 -6.55 1.63 20.84
C PRO A 86 -6.40 1.17 19.38
N ALA A 87 -7.30 1.63 18.51
CA ALA A 87 -7.38 1.22 17.11
C ALA A 87 -6.24 1.80 16.25
N VAL A 88 -5.06 1.22 16.35
CA VAL A 88 -3.84 1.61 15.61
C VAL A 88 -3.71 0.77 14.35
N TRP A 89 -4.02 1.35 13.19
CA TRP A 89 -4.01 0.64 11.89
C TRP A 89 -2.63 0.65 11.21
N ASP A 90 -1.67 1.39 11.75
CA ASP A 90 -0.34 1.66 11.17
C ASP A 90 0.49 0.39 11.01
N ARG A 91 0.33 -0.54 11.96
CA ARG A 91 1.14 -1.76 12.05
C ARG A 91 0.49 -2.98 11.40
N GLY A 92 -0.72 -2.83 10.89
CA GLY A 92 -1.45 -3.93 10.28
C GLY A 92 -2.88 -4.07 10.73
N TRP A 93 -3.52 -5.08 10.17
CA TRP A 93 -4.91 -5.44 10.40
C TRP A 93 -5.14 -6.92 10.10
N ILE A 94 -6.22 -7.43 10.65
CA ILE A 94 -6.64 -8.82 10.45
C ILE A 94 -8.07 -8.87 9.93
N VAL A 95 -8.37 -9.97 9.24
CA VAL A 95 -9.72 -10.35 8.81
C VAL A 95 -10.04 -11.73 9.37
N PHE A 96 -11.14 -11.85 10.09
CA PHE A 96 -11.61 -13.12 10.64
C PHE A 96 -13.14 -13.21 10.59
N VAL A 97 -13.65 -14.43 10.72
CA VAL A 97 -15.08 -14.71 10.78
C VAL A 97 -15.51 -14.71 12.24
N ASP A 98 -16.42 -13.80 12.59
CA ASP A 98 -16.97 -13.61 13.92
C ASP A 98 -18.31 -14.37 14.03
N ARG A 99 -18.23 -15.60 14.53
CA ARG A 99 -19.35 -16.53 14.61
C ARG A 99 -20.26 -16.20 15.79
N ASN A 100 -19.71 -15.71 16.89
CA ASN A 100 -20.47 -15.41 18.11
C ASN A 100 -20.88 -13.92 18.23
N ARG A 101 -20.44 -13.07 17.30
CA ARG A 101 -20.77 -11.64 17.15
C ARG A 101 -20.21 -10.77 18.28
N ASN A 102 -19.11 -11.16 18.90
CA ASN A 102 -18.47 -10.43 19.98
C ASN A 102 -17.43 -9.39 19.48
N LYS A 103 -17.15 -9.35 18.17
CA LYS A 103 -16.17 -8.48 17.49
C LYS A 103 -14.72 -8.68 17.92
N GLN A 104 -14.43 -9.79 18.57
CA GLN A 104 -13.11 -10.23 18.99
C GLN A 104 -12.84 -11.56 18.31
N ARG A 105 -11.57 -11.84 18.01
CA ARG A 105 -11.25 -13.14 17.44
C ARG A 105 -11.04 -14.13 18.58
N ASP A 106 -11.88 -15.14 18.65
CA ASP A 106 -11.68 -16.27 19.54
C ASP A 106 -10.74 -17.33 18.95
N ALA A 107 -10.17 -18.20 19.79
CA ALA A 107 -9.20 -19.22 19.34
C ALA A 107 -9.79 -20.18 18.29
N GLU A 108 -11.09 -20.47 18.38
CA GLU A 108 -11.84 -21.34 17.46
C GLU A 108 -12.26 -20.62 16.17
N GLU A 109 -12.09 -19.29 16.12
CA GLU A 109 -12.45 -18.48 14.97
C GLU A 109 -11.27 -18.35 14.02
N PRO A 110 -11.46 -18.78 12.77
CA PRO A 110 -10.35 -18.88 11.86
C PRO A 110 -9.96 -17.49 11.34
N LEU A 111 -8.67 -17.21 11.47
CA LEU A 111 -8.02 -16.06 10.87
C LEU A 111 -7.95 -16.28 9.35
N ARG A 112 -8.48 -15.33 8.57
CA ARG A 112 -8.63 -15.46 7.11
C ARG A 112 -7.62 -14.65 6.34
N ARG A 113 -7.24 -13.48 6.88
CA ARG A 113 -6.19 -12.65 6.32
C ARG A 113 -5.47 -11.90 7.42
N VAL A 114 -4.16 -11.74 7.25
CA VAL A 114 -3.29 -10.94 8.09
C VAL A 114 -2.51 -10.02 7.18
N GLU A 115 -2.43 -8.75 7.57
CA GLU A 115 -1.48 -7.81 7.02
C GLU A 115 -0.66 -7.26 8.19
N GLN A 116 0.66 -7.40 8.13
CA GLN A 116 1.58 -6.77 9.08
C GLN A 116 2.41 -5.74 8.34
N ARG A 117 2.60 -4.58 8.97
CA ARG A 117 3.37 -3.47 8.39
C ARG A 117 4.45 -3.05 9.36
N ASP A 118 5.68 -3.04 8.87
CA ASP A 118 6.87 -2.66 9.64
C ASP A 118 7.38 -1.25 9.30
N ARG A 119 6.69 -0.54 8.39
CA ARG A 119 7.09 0.81 7.93
C ARG A 119 6.45 1.89 8.79
N LYS A 120 7.28 2.80 9.31
CA LYS A 120 6.85 3.96 10.12
C LYS A 120 6.37 5.16 9.29
N GLU A 121 6.61 5.15 7.98
CA GLU A 121 6.43 6.27 7.04
C GLU A 121 4.96 6.68 6.79
N LEU A 122 3.98 5.99 7.40
CA LEU A 122 2.57 6.25 7.13
C LEU A 122 1.70 6.01 8.36
N GLY A 123 1.00 7.06 8.80
CA GLY A 123 -0.07 6.96 9.79
C GLY A 123 -1.41 6.59 9.15
N ILE A 124 -2.17 5.69 9.77
CA ILE A 124 -3.51 5.29 9.37
C ILE A 124 -4.46 5.53 10.54
N ARG A 125 -5.43 6.44 10.36
CA ARG A 125 -6.40 6.81 11.40
C ARG A 125 -7.81 6.59 10.93
N THR A 126 -8.65 6.03 11.78
CA THR A 126 -10.06 5.86 11.48
C THR A 126 -10.91 7.00 12.06
N SER A 127 -12.18 7.06 11.68
CA SER A 127 -13.19 7.82 12.40
C SER A 127 -13.36 7.26 13.82
N ALA A 128 -13.31 8.13 14.85
CA ALA A 128 -13.35 7.73 16.26
C ALA A 128 -14.52 6.81 16.63
N SER A 129 -15.68 6.99 15.98
CA SER A 129 -16.89 6.18 16.21
C SER A 129 -16.82 4.75 15.67
N ARG A 130 -15.82 4.43 14.83
CA ARG A 130 -15.66 3.13 14.17
C ARG A 130 -14.19 2.66 14.23
N PRO A 131 -13.76 2.02 15.33
CA PRO A 131 -12.41 1.46 15.46
C PRO A 131 -12.19 0.21 14.59
N LEU A 132 -13.27 -0.50 14.25
CA LEU A 132 -13.29 -1.71 13.43
C LEU A 132 -14.51 -1.73 12.51
N VAL A 133 -14.50 -2.66 11.54
CA VAL A 133 -15.61 -2.90 10.61
C VAL A 133 -16.12 -4.31 10.74
N VAL A 134 -17.45 -4.43 10.75
CA VAL A 134 -18.15 -5.71 10.68
C VAL A 134 -18.95 -5.75 9.39
N PHE A 135 -18.64 -6.67 8.49
CA PHE A 135 -19.47 -6.98 7.32
C PHE A 135 -20.49 -8.05 7.69
N ARG A 136 -21.74 -7.81 7.31
CA ARG A 136 -22.85 -8.74 7.48
C ARG A 136 -23.01 -9.64 6.25
N PRO A 137 -23.75 -10.76 6.36
CA PRO A 137 -24.04 -11.66 5.23
C PRO A 137 -24.69 -11.00 4.01
N ASN A 138 -25.35 -9.85 4.18
CA ASN A 138 -25.92 -9.07 3.08
C ASN A 138 -24.91 -8.13 2.39
N GLY A 139 -23.64 -8.17 2.78
CA GLY A 139 -22.55 -7.31 2.28
C GLY A 139 -22.53 -5.89 2.86
N GLY A 140 -23.47 -5.54 3.73
CA GLY A 140 -23.50 -4.24 4.41
C GLY A 140 -22.57 -4.20 5.63
N SER A 141 -22.04 -3.02 5.96
CA SER A 141 -21.26 -2.84 7.19
C SER A 141 -22.09 -2.34 8.39
N GLY A 142 -23.30 -1.80 8.12
CA GLY A 142 -24.11 -1.07 9.10
C GLY A 142 -23.39 0.12 9.72
N GLY A 143 -24.02 0.73 10.72
CA GLY A 143 -23.48 1.90 11.45
C GLY A 143 -23.39 3.16 10.60
N ALA A 144 -22.61 4.14 11.08
CA ALA A 144 -22.27 5.35 10.35
C ALA A 144 -21.21 5.09 9.26
N ASN A 145 -21.02 6.04 8.35
CA ASN A 145 -19.90 5.98 7.42
C ASN A 145 -18.57 5.98 8.19
N MET A 146 -17.59 5.22 7.71
CA MET A 146 -16.24 5.20 8.26
C MET A 146 -15.28 5.85 7.27
N SER A 147 -14.36 6.65 7.79
CA SER A 147 -13.19 7.13 7.04
C SER A 147 -11.92 6.48 7.58
N LEU A 148 -11.06 6.01 6.69
CA LEU A 148 -9.69 5.61 6.98
C LEU A 148 -8.78 6.63 6.29
N ARG A 149 -8.15 7.48 7.08
CA ARG A 149 -7.22 8.52 6.62
C ARG A 149 -5.82 7.93 6.62
N LEU A 150 -5.12 8.10 5.51
CA LEU A 150 -3.71 7.78 5.35
C LEU A 150 -2.97 9.12 5.41
N CYS A 151 -2.06 9.25 6.35
CA CYS A 151 -1.38 10.48 6.69
C CYS A 151 0.13 10.35 6.51
N ASN A 152 0.74 11.43 6.06
CA ASN A 152 2.20 11.56 6.03
C ASN A 152 2.77 11.75 7.45
N ASP A 153 4.09 11.87 7.55
CA ASP A 153 4.81 12.08 8.81
C ASP A 153 4.42 13.39 9.52
N ASP A 154 3.99 14.41 8.77
CA ASP A 154 3.47 15.68 9.31
C ASP A 154 2.06 15.54 9.92
N GLY A 155 1.42 14.37 9.78
CA GLY A 155 0.07 14.10 10.28
C GLY A 155 -1.05 14.64 9.38
N GLU A 156 -0.73 15.10 8.18
CA GLU A 156 -1.70 15.57 7.19
C GLU A 156 -2.28 14.41 6.35
N PRO A 157 -3.61 14.39 6.12
CA PRO A 157 -4.25 13.35 5.33
C PRO A 157 -3.94 13.51 3.83
N ILE A 158 -2.99 12.73 3.33
CA ILE A 158 -2.65 12.64 1.90
C ILE A 158 -3.71 11.87 1.09
N SER A 159 -4.46 10.98 1.74
CA SER A 159 -5.61 10.31 1.13
C SER A 159 -6.54 9.71 2.17
N ALA A 160 -7.72 9.29 1.72
CA ALA A 160 -8.64 8.55 2.58
C ALA A 160 -9.44 7.51 1.79
N LEU A 161 -9.80 6.44 2.49
CA LEU A 161 -10.83 5.49 2.08
C LEU A 161 -12.11 5.79 2.86
N VAL A 162 -13.25 5.81 2.19
CA VAL A 162 -14.57 5.99 2.80
C VAL A 162 -15.39 4.74 2.59
N LEU A 163 -15.81 4.12 3.69
CA LEU A 163 -16.74 2.99 3.69
C LEU A 163 -18.12 3.48 4.13
N ASN A 164 -19.12 3.30 3.29
CA ASN A 164 -20.49 3.59 3.68
C ASN A 164 -21.15 2.42 4.44
N ASN A 165 -22.33 2.66 5.00
CA ASN A 165 -23.07 1.65 5.75
C ASN A 165 -23.54 0.44 4.91
N THR A 166 -23.65 0.57 3.57
CA THR A 166 -23.95 -0.55 2.65
C THR A 166 -22.71 -1.36 2.26
N GLY A 167 -21.56 -1.08 2.89
CA GLY A 167 -20.31 -1.81 2.71
C GLY A 167 -19.55 -1.43 1.44
N ARG A 168 -19.93 -0.37 0.73
CA ARG A 168 -19.21 0.13 -0.44
C ARG A 168 -18.03 0.97 0.02
N LEU A 169 -16.83 0.49 -0.32
CA LEU A 169 -15.59 1.22 -0.14
C LEU A 169 -15.32 2.09 -1.37
N ARG A 170 -14.84 3.31 -1.16
CA ARG A 170 -14.32 4.19 -2.22
C ARG A 170 -13.10 4.95 -1.74
N LYS A 171 -12.27 5.38 -2.69
CA LYS A 171 -11.27 6.42 -2.44
C LYS A 171 -11.96 7.79 -2.32
N ALA A 172 -11.53 8.59 -1.35
CA ALA A 172 -11.89 9.99 -1.24
C ALA A 172 -11.13 10.80 -2.29
N SER A 173 -11.75 11.84 -2.84
CA SER A 173 -11.02 12.81 -3.65
C SER A 173 -9.97 13.53 -2.79
N SER A 174 -8.92 14.08 -3.41
CA SER A 174 -7.88 14.81 -2.67
C SER A 174 -8.44 15.97 -1.86
N ARG A 175 -9.47 16.67 -2.39
CA ARG A 175 -10.17 17.75 -1.67
C ARG A 175 -10.97 17.23 -0.47
N GLU A 176 -11.66 16.09 -0.63
CA GLU A 176 -12.37 15.45 0.49
C GLU A 176 -11.39 15.01 1.58
N ALA A 177 -10.25 14.41 1.21
CA ALA A 177 -9.23 13.98 2.15
C ALA A 177 -8.61 15.16 2.92
N ALA A 178 -8.26 16.24 2.21
CA ALA A 178 -7.72 17.46 2.83
C ALA A 178 -8.72 18.18 3.76
N ALA A 179 -10.03 18.00 3.53
CA ALA A 179 -11.07 18.54 4.40
C ALA A 179 -11.32 17.69 5.66
N MET A 180 -10.73 16.49 5.76
CA MET A 180 -10.81 15.67 6.96
C MET A 180 -9.87 16.18 8.05
N ALA A 181 -10.18 15.86 9.31
CA ALA A 181 -9.30 16.16 10.42
C ALA A 181 -7.89 15.57 10.21
N SER A 182 -6.88 16.22 10.79
CA SER A 182 -5.51 15.72 10.88
C SER A 182 -5.43 14.39 11.64
N CYS A 183 -4.32 13.67 11.46
CA CYS A 183 -4.04 12.40 12.12
C CYS A 183 -3.40 12.53 13.53
N SER A 184 -3.29 13.76 14.04
CA SER A 184 -2.80 14.12 15.37
C SER A 184 -3.67 13.57 16.50
#